data_AF-A0A1B1UMG7-F1
#
_entry.id   AF-A0A1B1UMG7-F1
#
_cell.length_a   1.000
_cell.length_b   1.000
_cell.length_c   1.000
_cell.angle_alpha   90.00
_cell.angle_beta   90.00
_cell.angle_gamma   90.00
#
_symmetry.space_group_name_H-M   'P 1'
#
loop_
_entity.id
_entity.type
_entity.pdbx_description
1 polymer ?
#
loop_
_entity_poly.entity_id
_entity_poly.type
_entity_poly.pdbx_seq_one_letter_code
_entity_poly.pdbx_strand_id
1 'polypeptide(L)'
;MLVAVAALMAGYPQDAHGQVRAKAAVTCVSAGQVLEYDCTIRLANARSGEPLSGLTVSVGADMPSMPGIHNVRPVKATEQAEKGVYQVRLELEMHGDWAVHIDLSGPMRDRVIAMLHFAEAEVTESSSGRNKR
;
A
#
# COMPACT_ATOMS: atom_id res chain seq x y z
N MET A 1 -51.54 12.74 -38.75
CA MET A 1 -51.09 11.38 -38.36
C MET A 1 -49.70 11.51 -37.78
N LEU A 2 -49.55 11.42 -36.45
CA LEU A 2 -48.26 11.33 -35.78
C LEU A 2 -47.93 9.84 -35.58
N VAL A 3 -46.75 9.42 -36.01
CA VAL A 3 -46.19 8.10 -35.63
C VAL A 3 -45.07 8.37 -34.65
N ALA A 4 -45.32 8.08 -33.38
CA ALA A 4 -44.30 8.08 -32.33
C ALA A 4 -43.62 6.70 -32.33
N VAL A 5 -42.33 6.67 -32.66
CA VAL A 5 -41.50 5.46 -32.53
C VAL A 5 -40.89 5.48 -31.12
N ALA A 6 -41.39 4.60 -30.25
CA ALA A 6 -40.83 4.38 -28.92
C ALA A 6 -39.60 3.47 -29.04
N ALA A 7 -38.41 4.05 -28.90
CA ALA A 7 -37.15 3.30 -28.80
C ALA A 7 -36.99 2.77 -27.35
N LEU A 8 -37.15 1.46 -27.18
CA LEU A 8 -36.82 0.74 -25.95
C LEU A 8 -35.30 0.69 -25.80
N MET A 9 -34.75 1.56 -24.95
CA MET A 9 -33.35 1.51 -24.54
C MET A 9 -33.18 0.33 -23.55
N ALA A 10 -32.68 -0.79 -24.05
CA ALA A 10 -32.23 -1.90 -23.22
C ALA A 10 -31.06 -1.41 -22.35
N GLY A 11 -31.28 -1.35 -21.03
CA GLY A 11 -30.25 -1.04 -20.05
C GLY A 11 -29.23 -2.16 -20.01
N TYR A 12 -28.04 -1.93 -20.58
CA TYR A 12 -26.89 -2.77 -20.31
C TYR A 12 -26.52 -2.60 -18.83
N PRO A 13 -26.33 -3.68 -18.06
CA PRO A 13 -25.69 -3.55 -16.76
C PRO A 13 -24.28 -3.01 -17.02
N GLN A 14 -24.09 -1.74 -16.70
CA GLN A 14 -22.75 -1.19 -16.56
C GLN A 14 -22.19 -1.88 -15.33
N ASP A 15 -21.39 -2.94 -15.53
CA ASP A 15 -20.44 -3.34 -14.52
C ASP A 15 -19.64 -2.09 -14.21
N ALA A 16 -19.93 -1.48 -13.07
CA ALA A 16 -19.12 -0.42 -12.53
C ALA A 16 -17.77 -1.07 -12.24
N HIS A 17 -16.87 -1.03 -13.23
CA HIS A 17 -15.46 -1.35 -13.10
C HIS A 17 -14.87 -0.30 -12.14
N GLY A 18 -15.21 -0.45 -10.86
CA GLY A 18 -14.64 0.34 -9.80
C GLY A 18 -13.13 0.14 -9.87
N GLN A 19 -12.39 1.23 -9.99
CA GLN A 19 -10.94 1.19 -10.01
C GLN A 19 -10.46 0.30 -8.85
N VAL A 20 -9.67 -0.73 -9.17
CA VAL A 20 -9.08 -1.61 -8.15
C VAL A 20 -8.28 -0.74 -7.19
N ARG A 21 -8.67 -0.75 -5.92
CA ARG A 21 -7.94 -0.08 -4.84
C ARG A 21 -7.15 -1.11 -4.06
N ALA A 22 -5.90 -0.80 -3.75
CA ALA A 22 -5.08 -1.67 -2.93
C ALA A 22 -5.32 -1.39 -1.44
N LYS A 23 -5.26 -2.45 -0.64
CA LYS A 23 -4.98 -2.38 0.79
C LYS A 23 -3.68 -3.15 1.07
N ALA A 24 -2.92 -2.69 2.04
CA ALA A 24 -1.69 -3.33 2.47
C ALA A 24 -1.76 -3.65 3.95
N ALA A 25 -1.33 -4.86 4.32
CA ALA A 25 -0.90 -5.17 5.68
C ALA A 25 0.62 -5.24 5.68
N VAL A 26 1.26 -4.56 6.63
CA VAL A 26 2.71 -4.44 6.70
C VAL A 26 3.19 -4.96 8.05
N THR A 27 4.14 -5.88 8.02
CA THR A 27 4.81 -6.41 9.22
C THR A 27 6.31 -6.31 9.00
N CYS A 28 7.03 -5.77 9.97
CA CYS A 28 8.48 -5.63 9.90
C CYS A 28 9.13 -6.26 11.13
N VAL A 29 10.30 -6.84 10.94
CA VAL A 29 11.15 -7.39 12.00
C VAL A 29 12.56 -6.84 11.87
N SER A 30 13.29 -6.71 12.98
CA SER A 30 14.70 -6.28 12.91
C SER A 30 15.52 -7.25 12.06
N ALA A 31 16.34 -6.72 11.18
CA ALA A 31 17.24 -7.47 10.30
C ALA A 31 18.59 -7.81 10.96
N GLY A 32 18.72 -7.60 12.28
CA GLY A 32 19.94 -7.88 13.05
C GLY A 32 20.96 -6.74 13.07
N GLN A 33 20.72 -5.66 12.33
CA GLN A 33 21.45 -4.40 12.42
C GLN A 33 20.55 -3.29 12.97
N VAL A 34 21.15 -2.30 13.62
CA VAL A 34 20.45 -1.14 14.17
C VAL A 34 19.73 -0.41 13.02
N LEU A 35 18.42 -0.19 13.18
CA LEU A 35 17.56 0.52 12.24
C LEU A 35 17.36 -0.16 10.86
N GLU A 36 17.81 -1.40 10.69
CA GLU A 36 17.45 -2.22 9.53
C GLU A 36 16.27 -3.15 9.85
N TYR A 37 15.29 -3.17 8.96
CA TYR A 37 14.08 -3.98 9.12
C TYR A 37 13.75 -4.75 7.85
N ASP A 38 13.51 -6.05 7.99
CA ASP A 38 12.93 -6.87 6.95
C ASP A 38 11.40 -6.79 7.04
N CYS A 39 10.80 -6.15 6.04
CA CYS A 39 9.36 -5.91 5.97
C CYS A 39 8.69 -6.84 4.96
N THR A 40 7.60 -7.45 5.40
CA THR A 40 6.66 -8.19 4.56
C THR A 40 5.41 -7.36 4.32
N ILE A 41 5.04 -7.20 3.06
CA ILE A 41 3.88 -6.44 2.60
C ILE A 41 2.91 -7.41 1.93
N ARG A 42 1.69 -7.49 2.46
CA ARG A 42 0.60 -8.30 1.90
C ARG A 42 -0.39 -7.36 1.21
N LEU A 43 -0.43 -7.41 -0.12
CA LEU A 43 -1.30 -6.59 -0.96
C LEU A 43 -2.55 -7.36 -1.38
N ALA A 44 -3.70 -6.72 -1.24
CA ALA A 44 -4.98 -7.26 -1.68
C ALA A 44 -5.87 -6.17 -2.27
N ASN A 45 -6.81 -6.59 -3.13
CA ASN A 45 -7.90 -5.76 -3.56
C ASN A 45 -8.74 -5.37 -2.33
N ALA A 46 -8.92 -4.08 -2.11
CA ALA A 46 -9.61 -3.58 -0.93
C ALA A 46 -11.08 -4.02 -0.85
N ARG A 47 -11.71 -4.27 -2.01
CA ARG A 47 -13.11 -4.72 -2.11
C ARG A 47 -13.22 -6.24 -2.09
N SER A 48 -12.51 -6.96 -2.97
CA SER A 48 -12.66 -8.42 -3.09
C SER A 48 -11.81 -9.22 -2.10
N GLY A 49 -10.75 -8.62 -1.57
CA GLY A 49 -9.77 -9.32 -0.72
C GLY A 49 -8.80 -10.21 -1.48
N GLU A 50 -8.92 -10.32 -2.81
CA GLU A 50 -8.01 -11.13 -3.63
C GLU A 50 -6.59 -10.56 -3.61
N PRO A 51 -5.55 -11.42 -3.58
CA PRO A 51 -4.16 -10.98 -3.55
C PRO A 51 -3.76 -10.26 -4.84
N LEU A 52 -3.00 -9.17 -4.71
CA LEU A 52 -2.52 -8.38 -5.85
C LEU A 52 -1.08 -8.73 -6.20
N SER A 53 -0.90 -9.53 -7.25
CA SER A 53 0.40 -10.08 -7.71
C SER A 53 0.88 -9.43 -9.01
N GLY A 54 2.15 -9.63 -9.36
CA GLY A 54 2.74 -9.13 -10.62
C GLY A 54 2.88 -7.61 -10.68
N LEU A 55 2.89 -6.95 -9.53
CA LEU A 55 3.06 -5.50 -9.43
C LEU A 55 4.53 -5.16 -9.27
N THR A 56 4.93 -4.01 -9.82
CA THR A 56 6.17 -3.37 -9.38
C THR A 56 5.86 -2.56 -8.14
N VAL A 57 6.41 -3.00 -7.00
CA VAL A 57 6.22 -2.39 -5.68
C VAL A 57 7.50 -1.66 -5.27
N SER A 58 7.37 -0.38 -4.95
CA SER A 58 8.45 0.44 -4.39
C SER A 58 8.03 0.96 -3.03
N VAL A 59 8.96 0.96 -2.07
CA VAL A 59 8.68 1.24 -0.67
C VAL A 59 9.64 2.31 -0.16
N GLY A 60 9.09 3.46 0.21
CA GLY A 60 9.82 4.53 0.89
C GLY A 60 9.16 4.85 2.23
N ALA A 61 9.72 5.79 2.97
CA ALA A 61 9.10 6.28 4.20
C ALA A 61 9.53 7.70 4.51
N ASP A 62 8.73 8.45 5.25
CA ASP A 62 9.14 9.71 5.88
C ASP A 62 8.62 9.82 7.31
N MET A 63 9.31 10.60 8.14
CA MET A 63 8.82 10.93 9.47
C MET A 63 7.80 12.07 9.41
N PRO A 64 6.53 11.86 9.80
CA PRO A 64 5.49 12.88 9.70
C PRO A 64 5.74 14.11 10.59
N SER A 65 6.52 13.96 11.66
CA SER A 65 6.88 15.05 12.58
C SER A 65 7.89 16.02 11.95
N MET A 66 8.70 15.55 11.00
CA MET A 66 9.69 16.35 10.26
C MET A 66 9.66 15.99 8.76
N PRO A 67 8.58 16.34 8.05
CA PRO A 67 8.38 15.90 6.67
C PRO A 67 9.50 16.37 5.74
N GLY A 68 10.05 15.44 4.96
CA GLY A 68 11.09 15.73 3.94
C GLY A 68 12.50 15.98 4.48
N ILE A 69 12.72 15.93 5.79
CA ILE A 69 14.06 15.98 6.40
C ILE A 69 14.59 14.57 6.64
N HIS A 70 13.76 13.71 7.24
CA HIS A 70 14.08 12.29 7.47
C HIS A 70 13.22 11.44 6.55
N ASN A 71 13.84 10.93 5.48
CA ASN A 71 13.14 10.11 4.50
C ASN A 71 14.00 8.94 4.03
N VAL A 72 13.36 7.79 3.86
CA VAL A 72 13.92 6.62 3.21
C VAL A 72 13.66 6.75 1.71
N ARG A 73 14.72 6.66 0.91
CA ARG A 73 14.57 6.61 -0.55
C ARG A 73 13.78 5.36 -0.96
N PRO A 74 12.88 5.44 -1.94
CA PRO A 74 12.11 4.26 -2.34
C PRO A 74 13.00 3.10 -2.79
N VAL A 75 12.82 1.93 -2.17
CA VAL A 75 13.49 0.67 -2.49
C VAL A 75 12.50 -0.28 -3.12
N LYS A 76 12.91 -1.00 -4.18
CA LYS A 76 12.05 -1.99 -4.83
C LYS A 76 11.86 -3.21 -3.95
N ALA A 77 10.61 -3.61 -3.73
CA ALA A 77 10.28 -4.86 -3.06
C ALA A 77 10.32 -6.04 -4.05
N THR A 78 10.66 -7.22 -3.54
CA THR A 78 10.69 -8.48 -4.28
C THR A 78 9.41 -9.25 -4.02
N GLU A 79 8.68 -9.59 -5.08
CA GLU A 79 7.52 -10.47 -4.99
C GLU A 79 7.97 -11.88 -4.59
N GLN A 80 7.25 -12.49 -3.66
CA GLN A 80 7.53 -13.82 -3.13
C GLN A 80 6.69 -14.89 -3.84
N ALA A 81 6.93 -16.16 -3.53
CA ALA A 81 6.17 -17.27 -4.11
C ALA A 81 4.68 -17.24 -3.71
N GLU A 82 4.36 -16.72 -2.52
CA GLU A 82 2.98 -16.49 -2.08
C GLU A 82 2.40 -15.26 -2.81
N LYS A 83 1.27 -15.45 -3.50
CA LYS A 83 0.62 -14.40 -4.28
C LYS A 83 0.30 -13.17 -3.43
N GLY A 84 0.70 -12.00 -3.93
CA GLY A 84 0.45 -10.71 -3.27
C GLY A 84 1.35 -10.43 -2.07
N VAL A 85 2.37 -11.26 -1.85
CA VAL A 85 3.36 -11.04 -0.79
C VAL A 85 4.64 -10.48 -1.40
N TYR A 86 5.12 -9.39 -0.81
CA TYR A 86 6.35 -8.72 -1.23
C TYR A 86 7.25 -8.53 -0.01
N GLN A 87 8.56 -8.63 -0.22
CA GLN A 87 9.57 -8.39 0.81
C GLN A 87 10.48 -7.25 0.42
N VAL A 88 10.84 -6.42 1.39
CA VAL A 88 11.78 -5.32 1.24
C VAL A 88 12.56 -5.14 2.53
N ARG A 89 13.82 -4.72 2.40
CA ARG A 89 14.58 -4.21 3.53
C ARG A 89 14.49 -2.70 3.57
N LEU A 90 14.15 -2.15 4.72
CA LEU A 90 14.16 -0.72 4.99
C LEU A 90 15.29 -0.40 5.97
N GLU A 91 16.05 0.64 5.65
CA GLU A 91 17.08 1.20 6.51
C GLU A 91 16.59 2.57 6.96
N LEU A 92 16.33 2.72 8.27
CA LEU A 92 15.84 3.97 8.85
C LEU A 92 17.00 4.79 9.42
N GLU A 93 16.80 6.09 9.53
CA GLU A 93 17.78 6.99 10.16
C GLU A 93 17.60 7.05 11.69
N MET A 94 16.40 6.72 12.18
CA MET A 94 16.06 6.71 13.60
C MET A 94 14.75 5.95 13.90
N HIS A 95 14.58 5.59 15.18
CA HIS A 95 13.32 5.05 15.70
C HIS A 95 12.22 6.11 15.78
N GLY A 96 10.97 5.68 15.77
CA GLY A 96 9.81 6.56 15.90
C GLY A 96 8.68 6.23 14.95
N ASP A 97 7.77 7.19 14.76
CA ASP A 97 6.65 7.07 13.83
C ASP A 97 7.07 7.43 12.40
N TRP A 98 6.71 6.56 11.47
CA TRP A 98 6.99 6.70 10.05
C TRP A 98 5.74 6.47 9.21
N ALA A 99 5.55 7.31 8.19
CA ALA A 99 4.61 7.07 7.11
C ALA A 99 5.32 6.22 6.04
N VAL A 100 5.01 4.92 6.00
CA VAL A 100 5.56 4.00 5.00
C VAL A 100 4.72 4.09 3.72
N HIS A 101 5.36 4.55 2.65
CA HIS A 101 4.77 4.73 1.33
C HIS A 101 4.99 3.50 0.48
N ILE A 102 3.91 2.85 0.07
CA ILE A 102 3.91 1.68 -0.81
C ILE A 102 3.34 2.10 -2.16
N ASP A 103 4.23 2.27 -3.12
CA ASP A 103 3.90 2.67 -4.48
C ASP A 103 3.73 1.47 -5.38
N LEU A 104 2.57 1.37 -6.01
CA LEU A 104 2.20 0.28 -6.91
C LEU A 104 2.21 0.76 -8.36
N SER A 105 2.80 -0.04 -9.24
CA SER A 105 2.82 0.22 -10.67
C SER A 105 2.81 -1.08 -11.50
N GLY A 106 2.63 -0.94 -12.81
CA GLY A 106 2.48 -2.06 -13.75
C GLY A 106 1.00 -2.28 -14.12
N PRO A 107 0.43 -3.48 -13.88
CA PRO A 107 -0.98 -3.79 -14.20
C PRO A 107 -2.02 -2.86 -13.55
N MET A 108 -1.66 -2.20 -12.45
CA MET A 108 -2.43 -1.12 -11.83
C MET A 108 -1.50 -0.06 -11.24
N ARG A 109 -2.06 1.11 -10.88
CA ARG A 109 -1.36 2.18 -10.16
C ARG A 109 -2.18 2.59 -8.95
N ASP A 110 -1.56 2.62 -7.78
CA ASP A 110 -2.14 3.13 -6.53
C ASP A 110 -0.99 3.42 -5.55
N ARG A 111 -1.29 4.15 -4.46
CA ARG A 111 -0.38 4.36 -3.35
C ARG A 111 -1.10 4.01 -2.05
N VAL A 112 -0.47 3.18 -1.24
CA VAL A 112 -0.94 2.87 0.12
C VAL A 112 0.05 3.48 1.11
N ILE A 113 -0.46 4.14 2.15
CA ILE A 113 0.35 4.70 3.24
C ILE A 113 0.04 3.91 4.51
N ALA A 114 1.05 3.28 5.10
CA ALA A 114 0.95 2.58 6.37
C ALA A 114 1.70 3.37 7.44
N MET A 115 1.00 3.71 8.53
CA MET A 115 1.60 4.40 9.67
C MET A 115 2.16 3.36 10.63
N LEU A 116 3.49 3.33 10.81
CA LEU A 116 4.18 2.36 11.66
C LEU A 116 5.05 3.06 12.69
N HIS A 117 5.14 2.50 13.89
CA HIS A 117 6.10 2.89 14.91
C HIS A 117 7.24 1.85 14.93
N PHE A 118 8.47 2.30 14.67
CA PHE A 118 9.66 1.47 14.71
C PHE A 118 10.42 1.71 16.00
N ALA A 119 10.55 0.68 16.83
CA ALA A 119 11.36 0.67 18.04
C ALA A 119 12.36 -0.50 17.99
N GLU A 120 13.34 -0.48 18.89
CA GLU A 120 14.41 -1.48 18.94
C GLU A 120 13.88 -2.91 19.10
N ALA A 121 12.84 -3.09 19.92
CA ALA A 121 12.28 -4.41 20.23
C ALA A 121 11.12 -4.82 19.31
N GLU A 122 10.37 -3.87 18.77
CA GLU A 122 9.13 -4.16 18.04
C GLU A 122 8.75 -3.08 17.04
N VAL A 123 7.97 -3.49 16.02
CA VAL A 123 7.33 -2.59 15.06
C VAL A 123 5.82 -2.75 15.19
N THR A 124 5.09 -1.65 15.38
CA THR A 124 3.63 -1.64 15.61
C THR A 124 2.93 -0.66 14.67
N GLU A 125 1.61 -0.78 14.50
CA GLU A 125 0.82 0.25 13.82
C GLU A 125 0.84 1.54 14.64
N SER A 126 1.21 2.66 14.01
CA SER A 126 1.22 3.95 14.69
C SER A 126 -0.19 4.54 14.83
N SER A 127 -0.52 5.00 16.03
CA SER A 127 -1.78 5.65 16.36
C SER A 127 -1.92 7.05 15.75
N SER A 128 -0.82 7.65 15.28
CA SER A 128 -0.77 9.00 14.69
C SER A 128 -1.66 9.15 13.45
N GLY A 129 -1.90 8.05 12.70
CA GLY A 129 -2.80 8.03 11.54
C GLY A 129 -4.30 7.91 11.87
N ARG A 130 -4.67 7.59 13.12
CA ARG A 130 -6.06 7.27 13.47
C ARG A 130 -6.93 8.50 13.78
N ASN A 131 -6.32 9.66 14.06
CA ASN A 131 -7.02 10.84 14.59
C ASN A 131 -7.33 11.97 13.57
N LYS A 132 -7.55 11.63 12.29
CA LYS A 132 -8.04 12.57 11.27
C LYS A 132 -9.18 11.96 10.43
N ARG A 133 -10.31 11.69 11.07
CA ARG A 133 -11.60 11.49 10.40
C ARG A 133 -12.65 12.38 11.05
#